data_AF-A0A2D8BTK5-F1
#
_entry.id   AF-A0A2D8BTK5-F1
#
_cell.length_a   1.000
_cell.length_b   1.000
_cell.length_c   1.000
_cell.angle_alpha   90.00
_cell.angle_beta   90.00
_cell.angle_gamma   90.00
#
_symmetry.space_group_name_H-M   'P 1'
#
loop_
_entity.id
_entity.type
_entity.pdbx_description
1 polymer ?
#
loop_
_entity_poly.entity_id
_entity_poly.type
_entity_poly.pdbx_seq_one_letter_code
_entity_poly.pdbx_strand_id
1 'polypeptide(L)'
;MASLICNLPSEDVWVRKEYLRDHEDGHGEFVKGIWVTAKSVPGRAFYFETYLPDYGALYDKLPISAFVSDPTVPTPDMDLYNLQFWNCMDYGVVSI
;
A
#
# COMPACT_ATOMS: atom_id res chain seq x y z
N MET A 1 -5.42 6.00 17.17
CA MET A 1 -4.21 6.84 17.03
C MET A 1 -3.18 6.03 16.27
N ALA A 2 -2.60 6.55 15.19
CA ALA A 2 -1.46 5.90 14.54
C ALA A 2 -0.23 6.00 15.45
N SER A 3 0.51 4.91 15.61
CA SER A 3 1.69 4.84 16.51
C SER A 3 3.00 5.20 15.81
N LEU A 4 3.04 5.12 14.49
CA LEU A 4 4.16 5.53 13.64
C LEU A 4 3.60 6.12 12.35
N ILE A 5 4.13 7.27 11.94
CA ILE A 5 3.95 7.85 10.61
C ILE A 5 5.36 8.14 10.11
N CYS A 6 5.74 7.55 8.98
CA CYS A 6 7.04 7.79 8.38
C CYS A 6 6.92 8.06 6.89
N ASN A 7 7.86 8.86 6.38
CA ASN A 7 7.97 9.14 4.95
C ASN A 7 8.55 7.90 4.27
N LEU A 8 8.02 7.56 3.10
CA LEU A 8 8.60 6.55 2.23
C LEU A 8 9.43 7.21 1.14
N PRO A 9 10.43 6.50 0.57
CA PRO A 9 11.03 6.92 -0.68
C PRO A 9 9.96 7.06 -1.76
N SER A 10 10.17 8.00 -2.68
CA SER A 10 9.29 8.25 -3.83
C SER A 10 9.45 7.13 -4.85
N GLU A 11 8.83 5.98 -4.56
CA GLU A 11 8.83 4.80 -5.43
C GLU A 11 7.56 4.78 -6.29
N ASP A 12 7.77 4.55 -7.59
CA ASP A 12 6.68 4.30 -8.53
C ASP A 12 6.07 2.92 -8.26
N VAL A 13 4.77 2.88 -8.01
CA VAL A 13 4.02 1.65 -7.74
C VAL A 13 2.77 1.57 -8.61
N TRP A 14 2.29 0.35 -8.85
CA TRP A 14 1.02 0.14 -9.52
C TRP A 14 -0.03 -0.24 -8.48
N VAL A 15 -1.08 0.57 -8.41
CA VAL A 15 -2.20 0.36 -7.49
C VAL A 15 -3.31 -0.38 -8.24
N ARG A 16 -3.73 -1.50 -7.67
CA ARG A 16 -4.89 -2.27 -8.10
C ARG A 16 -6.16 -1.43 -7.90
N LYS A 17 -6.87 -1.10 -8.98
CA LYS A 17 -8.01 -0.16 -8.94
C LYS A 17 -9.17 -0.66 -8.09
N GLU A 18 -9.33 -1.97 -7.94
CA GLU A 18 -10.35 -2.56 -7.06
C GLU A 18 -10.22 -2.08 -5.61
N TYR A 19 -9.00 -1.80 -5.13
CA TYR A 19 -8.80 -1.26 -3.78
C TYR A 19 -9.23 0.21 -3.65
N LEU A 20 -9.34 0.95 -4.76
CA LEU A 20 -9.82 2.33 -4.78
C LEU A 20 -11.35 2.43 -4.86
N ARG A 21 -12.01 1.29 -5.10
CA ARG A 21 -13.44 1.17 -5.37
C ARG A 21 -14.11 0.14 -4.43
N ASP A 22 -13.56 -0.07 -3.25
CA ASP A 22 -14.07 -1.01 -2.24
C ASP A 22 -14.35 -2.43 -2.79
N HIS A 23 -13.54 -2.88 -3.77
CA HIS A 23 -13.67 -4.14 -4.50
C HIS A 23 -14.98 -4.32 -5.29
N GLU A 24 -15.76 -3.25 -5.51
CA GLU A 24 -17.00 -3.32 -6.30
C GLU A 24 -16.73 -3.37 -7.82
N ASP A 25 -15.66 -2.73 -8.30
CA ASP A 25 -15.30 -2.63 -9.72
C ASP A 25 -13.77 -2.46 -9.92
N GLY A 26 -13.28 -2.53 -11.15
CA GLY A 26 -11.88 -2.26 -11.51
C GLY A 26 -10.93 -3.45 -11.29
N HIS A 27 -11.47 -4.67 -11.18
CA HIS A 27 -10.68 -5.89 -10.99
C HIS A 27 -9.74 -6.13 -12.18
N GLY A 28 -8.45 -6.25 -11.90
CA GLY A 28 -7.42 -6.46 -12.93
C GLY A 28 -6.99 -5.20 -13.66
N GLU A 29 -7.49 -4.03 -13.25
CA GLU A 29 -7.02 -2.74 -13.73
C GLU A 29 -6.00 -2.13 -12.76
N PHE A 30 -5.00 -1.46 -13.30
CA PHE A 30 -3.95 -0.82 -12.52
C PHE A 30 -3.92 0.68 -12.78
N VAL A 31 -3.58 1.46 -11.77
CA VAL A 31 -3.28 2.89 -11.89
C VAL A 31 -1.90 3.17 -11.32
N LYS A 32 -1.16 4.06 -11.97
CA LYS A 32 0.16 4.44 -11.47
C LYS A 32 0.02 5.31 -10.22
N GLY A 33 0.82 5.02 -9.20
CA GLY A 33 0.89 5.78 -7.97
C GLY A 33 2.33 5.97 -7.51
N ILE A 34 2.53 6.88 -6.56
CA ILE A 34 3.81 7.14 -5.92
C ILE A 34 3.60 7.04 -4.42
N TRP A 35 4.37 6.19 -3.75
CA TRP A 35 4.32 6.12 -2.30
C TRP A 35 4.82 7.41 -1.64
N VAL A 36 4.13 7.83 -0.58
CA VAL A 36 4.42 9.08 0.14
C VAL A 36 4.69 8.79 1.60
N THR A 37 3.76 8.15 2.30
CA THR A 37 3.90 7.84 3.73
C THR A 37 3.42 6.43 4.08
N ALA A 38 4.00 5.83 5.10
CA ALA A 38 3.49 4.63 5.76
C ALA A 38 2.98 4.97 7.16
N LYS A 39 1.90 4.32 7.57
CA LYS A 39 1.23 4.54 8.85
C LYS A 39 0.99 3.22 9.57
N SER A 40 1.36 3.16 10.85
CA SER A 40 1.07 2.04 11.73
C SER A 40 -0.10 2.34 12.64
N VAL A 41 -1.04 1.41 12.75
CA VAL A 41 -2.17 1.50 13.68
C VAL A 41 -2.22 0.20 14.50
N PRO A 42 -2.29 0.25 15.83
CA PRO A 42 -2.35 -0.95 16.66
C PRO A 42 -3.45 -1.91 16.20
N GLY A 43 -3.10 -3.19 16.07
CA GLY A 43 -4.02 -4.24 15.63
C GLY A 43 -4.34 -4.26 14.13
N ARG A 44 -3.59 -3.52 13.30
CA ARG A 44 -3.78 -3.48 11.84
C ARG A 44 -2.44 -3.61 11.09
N ALA A 45 -2.52 -4.05 9.84
CA ALA A 45 -1.42 -4.00 8.88
C ALA A 45 -1.02 -2.54 8.60
N PHE A 46 0.13 -2.34 7.94
CA PHE A 46 0.58 -1.01 7.55
C PHE A 46 -0.36 -0.46 6.50
N TYR A 47 -0.60 0.83 6.62
CA TYR A 47 -1.34 1.59 5.65
C TYR A 47 -0.39 2.51 4.91
N PHE A 48 -0.55 2.52 3.60
CA PHE A 48 0.26 3.31 2.69
C PHE A 48 -0.59 4.46 2.17
N GLU A 49 0.05 5.60 2.10
CA GLU A 49 -0.47 6.80 1.49
C GLU A 49 0.21 6.99 0.14
N THR A 50 -0.60 7.07 -0.90
CA THR A 50 -0.14 7.02 -2.28
C THR A 50 -0.71 8.19 -3.04
N TYR A 51 0.17 8.99 -3.65
CA TYR A 51 -0.24 10.00 -4.60
C TYR A 51 -0.58 9.33 -5.93
N LEU A 52 -1.78 9.57 -6.45
CA LEU A 52 -2.24 9.08 -7.75
C LEU A 52 -2.23 10.24 -8.75
N PRO A 53 -1.22 10.33 -9.64
CA PRO A 53 -1.06 11.46 -10.57
C PRO A 53 -2.28 11.66 -11.47
N ASP A 54 -2.88 10.57 -11.95
CA ASP A 54 -4.05 10.62 -12.85
C ASP A 54 -5.28 11.26 -12.21
N TYR A 55 -5.42 11.16 -10.88
CA TYR A 55 -6.52 11.76 -10.13
C TYR A 55 -6.13 13.08 -9.46
N GLY A 56 -4.84 13.44 -9.44
CA GLY A 56 -4.33 14.59 -8.69
C GLY A 56 -4.64 14.51 -7.19
N ALA A 57 -4.75 13.30 -6.65
CA ALA A 57 -5.23 13.05 -5.30
C ALA A 57 -4.31 12.11 -4.54
N LEU A 58 -4.28 12.28 -3.22
CA LEU A 58 -3.51 11.45 -2.31
C LEU A 58 -4.47 10.52 -1.57
N TYR A 59 -4.34 9.24 -1.86
CA TYR A 59 -5.18 8.17 -1.31
C TYR A 59 -4.54 7.61 -0.05
N ASP A 60 -5.34 7.50 1.00
CA ASP A 60 -4.93 7.00 2.30
C ASP A 60 -5.51 5.60 2.58
N LYS A 61 -4.86 4.86 3.48
CA LYS A 61 -5.30 3.57 4.05
C LYS A 61 -5.30 2.39 3.09
N LEU A 62 -4.42 2.42 2.08
CA LEU A 62 -4.22 1.28 1.21
C LEU A 62 -3.34 0.22 1.91
N PRO A 63 -3.74 -1.07 1.96
CA PRO A 63 -2.90 -2.14 2.47
C PRO A 63 -1.79 -2.48 1.45
N ILE A 64 -0.73 -3.18 1.88
CA ILE A 64 0.35 -3.60 0.96
C ILE A 64 -0.15 -4.45 -0.21
N SER A 65 -1.24 -5.22 -0.01
CA SER A 65 -1.86 -6.06 -1.04
C SER A 65 -2.51 -5.27 -2.18
N ALA A 66 -2.66 -3.95 -2.04
CA ALA A 66 -3.14 -3.07 -3.10
C ALA A 66 -2.07 -2.75 -4.15
N PHE A 67 -0.79 -3.07 -3.89
CA PHE A 67 0.33 -2.64 -4.71
C PHE A 67 1.05 -3.81 -5.37
N VAL A 68 1.53 -3.56 -6.59
CA VAL A 68 2.42 -4.44 -7.33
C VAL A 68 3.54 -3.61 -7.99
N SER A 69 4.70 -4.22 -8.23
CA SER A 69 5.85 -3.55 -8.89
C SER A 69 5.62 -3.32 -10.38
N ASP A 70 4.80 -4.17 -10.98
CA ASP A 70 4.47 -4.19 -12.40
C ASP A 70 2.95 -4.35 -12.53
N PRO A 71 2.30 -3.87 -13.62
CA PRO A 71 0.86 -3.93 -13.79
C PRO A 71 0.38 -5.33 -14.17
N THR A 72 0.76 -6.33 -13.38
CA THR A 72 0.46 -7.75 -13.54
C THR A 72 0.11 -8.35 -12.18
N VAL A 73 -0.84 -9.27 -12.16
CA VAL A 73 -1.19 -9.99 -10.92
C VAL A 73 -0.11 -11.04 -10.65
N PRO A 74 0.51 -11.04 -9.46
CA PRO A 74 1.53 -12.02 -9.12
C PRO A 74 0.95 -13.44 -9.04
N THR A 75 1.79 -14.44 -9.27
CA THR A 75 1.42 -15.85 -9.13
C THR A 75 2.48 -16.56 -8.27
N PRO A 76 2.18 -16.96 -7.02
CA PRO A 76 0.88 -16.83 -6.34
C PRO A 76 0.53 -15.39 -5.94
N ASP A 77 -0.76 -15.03 -5.97
CA ASP A 77 -1.28 -13.81 -5.35
C ASP A 77 -1.45 -14.08 -3.85
N MET A 78 -0.58 -13.48 -3.03
CA MET A 78 -0.51 -13.77 -1.61
C MET A 78 -1.48 -12.88 -0.82
N ASP A 79 -2.17 -13.48 0.15
CA ASP A 79 -3.00 -12.71 1.07
C ASP A 79 -2.20 -11.72 1.93
N LEU A 80 -2.88 -10.70 2.45
CA LEU A 80 -2.29 -9.63 3.26
C LEU A 80 -1.39 -10.12 4.40
N TYR A 81 -1.76 -11.19 5.11
CA TYR A 81 -0.99 -11.71 6.25
C TYR A 81 0.32 -12.41 5.83
N ASN A 82 0.42 -12.86 4.57
CA ASN A 82 1.66 -13.40 4.01
C ASN A 82 2.54 -12.30 3.40
N LEU A 83 1.92 -11.22 2.91
CA LEU A 83 2.64 -10.05 2.39
C LEU A 83 3.23 -9.18 3.50
N GLN A 84 2.55 -9.12 4.65
CA GLN A 84 3.01 -8.36 5.80
C GLN A 84 2.89 -9.18 7.08
N PHE A 85 4.01 -9.77 7.49
CA PHE A 85 4.11 -10.43 8.79
C PHE A 85 4.05 -9.41 9.94
N TRP A 86 3.52 -9.86 11.07
CA TRP A 86 3.24 -9.01 12.25
C TRP A 86 4.49 -8.32 12.83
N ASN A 87 5.69 -8.79 12.48
CA ASN A 87 6.99 -8.27 12.88
C ASN A 87 7.73 -7.53 11.74
N CYS A 88 7.06 -7.07 10.67
CA CYS A 88 7.67 -6.34 9.54
C CYS A 88 8.42 -5.03 9.89
N MET A 89 8.63 -4.72 11.17
CA MET A 89 9.72 -3.81 11.57
C MET A 89 11.05 -4.55 11.33
N ASP A 90 11.56 -4.49 10.11
CA ASP A 90 12.97 -4.80 9.87
C ASP A 90 13.84 -3.83 10.70
N TYR A 91 15.10 -4.18 10.99
CA TYR A 91 16.04 -3.33 11.74
C TYR A 91 16.22 -1.93 11.12
N GLY A 92 15.82 -1.73 9.86
CA GLY A 92 15.81 -0.43 9.18
C GLY A 92 14.56 0.43 9.42
N VAL A 93 13.47 -0.12 9.97
CA VAL A 93 12.24 0.63 10.28
C VAL A 93 12.08 0.71 11.79
N VAL A 94 12.61 1.78 12.37
CA VAL A 94 12.49 2.09 13.81
C VAL A 94 11.53 3.26 14.01
N SER A 95 10.57 3.07 14.91
CA SER A 95 9.80 4.19 15.47
C SER A 95 10.70 4.96 16.42
N ILE A 96 11.10 6.17 16.04
CA ILE A 96 11.71 7.14 16.96
C ILE A 96 10.58 7.87 17.70
#